data_AF-A0A5D3FAP0-F1
#
_entry.id   AF-A0A5D3FAP0-F1
#
_cell.length_a   1.000
_cell.length_b   1.000
_cell.length_c   1.000
_cell.angle_alpha   90.00
_cell.angle_beta   90.00
_cell.angle_gamma   90.00
#
_symmetry.space_group_name_H-M   'P 1'
#
loop_
_entity.id
_entity.type
_entity.pdbx_description
1 polymer ?
#
loop_
_entity_poly.entity_id
_entity_poly.type
_entity_poly.pdbx_seq_one_letter_code
_entity_poly.pdbx_strand_id
1 'polypeptide(L)'
;MSVLTQTGAFRAWWSLVIVLVVAVFIAGSSVFYTNREQRQSDQRWCALLASLDQPQAPATTERGRVIQAQIHELRVDLGCV
;
A
#
# COMPACT_ATOMS: atom_id res chain seq x y z
N MET A 1 3.21 50.38 14.48
CA MET A 1 1.91 50.81 13.92
C MET A 1 1.38 49.68 13.07
N SER A 2 0.18 49.23 13.39
CA SER A 2 -0.39 47.93 13.07
C SER A 2 -0.76 47.80 11.60
N VAL A 3 0.00 47.04 10.83
CA VAL A 3 -0.36 46.61 9.48
C VAL A 3 -1.20 45.34 9.58
N LEU A 4 -2.37 45.46 10.22
CA LEU A 4 -3.44 44.48 10.11
C LEU A 4 -4.50 45.09 9.22
N THR A 5 -4.16 45.24 7.93
CA THR A 5 -5.21 45.33 6.92
C THR A 5 -5.98 44.02 6.99
N GLN A 6 -7.27 44.09 7.29
CA GLN A 6 -8.19 42.96 7.41
C GLN A 6 -8.14 42.02 6.19
N THR A 7 -7.68 42.53 5.04
CA THR A 7 -7.44 41.78 3.80
C THR A 7 -6.12 41.00 3.77
N GLY A 8 -5.08 41.42 4.50
CA GLY A 8 -3.76 40.76 4.52
C GLY A 8 -3.74 39.49 5.37
N ALA A 9 -4.34 39.52 6.55
CA ALA A 9 -4.45 38.35 7.43
C ALA A 9 -5.31 37.24 6.79
N PHE A 10 -6.40 37.62 6.11
CA PHE A 10 -7.27 36.67 5.39
C PHE A 10 -6.52 36.01 4.22
N ARG A 11 -5.75 36.77 3.43
CA ARG A 11 -4.95 36.23 2.33
C ARG A 11 -3.79 35.34 2.83
N ALA A 12 -3.14 35.72 3.94
CA ALA A 12 -2.08 34.91 4.54
C ALA A 12 -2.61 33.57 5.08
N TRP A 13 -3.78 33.57 5.70
CA TRP A 13 -4.45 32.33 6.12
C TRP A 13 -4.75 31.41 4.93
N TRP A 14 -5.29 31.95 3.84
CA TRP A 14 -5.53 31.17 2.61
C TRP A 14 -4.25 30.58 2.03
N SER A 15 -3.12 31.31 2.06
CA SER A 15 -1.83 30.77 1.61
C SER A 15 -1.41 29.55 2.43
N LEU A 16 -1.57 29.58 3.76
CA LEU A 16 -1.25 28.44 4.62
C LEU A 16 -2.17 27.24 4.35
N VAL A 17 -3.47 27.49 4.17
CA VAL A 17 -4.44 26.42 3.83
C VAL A 17 -4.09 25.77 2.49
N ILE A 18 -3.76 26.55 1.46
CA ILE A 18 -3.39 26.01 0.15
C ILE A 18 -2.14 25.13 0.25
N VAL A 19 -1.11 25.58 0.97
CA VAL A 19 0.12 24.79 1.17
C VAL A 19 -0.20 23.48 1.91
N LEU A 20 -1.02 23.53 2.96
CA LEU A 20 -1.46 22.34 3.70
C LEU A 20 -2.21 21.36 2.78
N VAL A 21 -3.16 21.86 1.99
CA VAL A 21 -3.96 21.05 1.06
C VAL A 21 -3.07 20.41 0.01
N VAL A 22 -2.13 21.15 -0.57
CA VAL A 22 -1.18 20.61 -1.56
C VAL A 22 -0.28 19.55 -0.92
N ALA A 23 0.23 19.79 0.30
CA ALA A 23 1.05 18.80 1.01
C ALA A 23 0.27 17.50 1.29
N VAL A 24 -0.98 17.61 1.76
CA VAL A 24 -1.87 16.46 1.98
C VAL A 24 -2.18 15.75 0.66
N PHE A 25 -2.40 16.49 -0.42
CA PHE A 25 -2.67 15.90 -1.72
C PHE A 25 -1.46 15.14 -2.28
N ILE A 26 -0.25 15.69 -2.16
CA ILE A 26 0.99 15.02 -2.56
C ILE A 26 1.22 13.76 -1.71
N ALA A 27 1.06 13.85 -0.39
CA ALA A 27 1.20 12.70 0.51
C ALA A 27 0.12 11.63 0.27
N GLY A 28 -1.13 12.05 0.04
CA GLY A 28 -2.24 11.14 -0.23
C GLY A 28 -2.11 10.43 -1.58
N SER A 29 -1.73 11.17 -2.62
CA SER A 29 -1.54 10.62 -3.96
C SER A 29 -0.39 9.61 -4.03
N SER A 30 0.73 9.87 -3.34
CA SER A 30 1.84 8.91 -3.29
C SER A 30 1.44 7.60 -2.60
N VAL A 31 0.79 7.68 -1.44
CA VAL A 31 0.29 6.50 -0.71
C VAL A 31 -0.74 5.73 -1.54
N PHE A 32 -1.66 6.43 -2.21
CA PHE A 32 -2.65 5.80 -3.07
C PHE A 32 -2.00 5.08 -4.26
N TYR A 33 -1.02 5.73 -4.90
CA TYR A 33 -0.29 5.15 -6.01
C TYR A 33 0.49 3.91 -5.58
N THR A 34 1.25 3.99 -4.48
CA THR A 34 2.00 2.85 -3.93
C THR A 34 1.08 1.68 -3.57
N ASN A 35 -0.05 1.93 -2.91
CA ASN A 35 -1.03 0.87 -2.59
C ASN A 35 -1.60 0.19 -3.85
N ARG A 36 -1.83 0.96 -4.92
CA ARG A 36 -2.34 0.43 -6.19
C ARG A 36 -1.30 -0.45 -6.87
N GLU A 37 -0.05 0.01 -6.92
CA GLU A 37 1.07 -0.75 -7.52
C GLU A 37 1.41 -2.00 -6.69
N GLN A 38 1.34 -1.92 -5.37
CA GLN A 38 1.50 -3.09 -4.49
C GLN A 38 0.50 -4.19 -4.85
N ARG A 39 -0.79 -3.86 -4.96
CA ARG A 39 -1.81 -4.85 -5.35
C ARG A 39 -1.56 -5.48 -6.72
N GLN A 40 -1.03 -4.74 -7.68
CA GLN A 40 -0.67 -5.30 -8.99
C GLN A 40 0.56 -6.20 -8.92
N SER A 41 1.54 -5.83 -8.10
CA SER A 41 2.71 -6.68 -7.82
C SER A 41 2.28 -7.98 -7.14
N ASP A 42 1.44 -7.90 -6.13
CA ASP A 42 0.91 -9.04 -5.36
C ASP A 42 0.18 -10.04 -6.28
N GLN A 43 -0.59 -9.54 -7.24
CA GLN A 43 -1.25 -10.37 -8.24
C GLN A 43 -0.29 -11.17 -9.13
N ARG A 44 0.90 -10.63 -9.44
CA ARG A 44 1.92 -11.36 -10.21
C ARG A 44 2.51 -12.51 -9.39
N TRP A 45 2.66 -12.31 -8.09
CA TRP A 45 3.14 -13.36 -7.18
C TRP A 45 2.12 -14.48 -7.01
N CYS A 46 0.82 -14.21 -7.14
CA CYS A 46 -0.22 -15.24 -7.04
C CYS A 46 0.03 -16.44 -7.97
N ALA A 47 0.40 -16.20 -9.23
CA ALA A 47 0.65 -17.28 -10.19
C ALA A 47 1.85 -18.16 -9.78
N LEU A 48 2.91 -17.52 -9.25
CA LEU A 48 4.09 -18.22 -8.76
C LEU A 48 3.77 -19.01 -7.49
N LEU A 49 3.10 -18.39 -6.52
CA LEU A 49 2.72 -19.06 -5.26
C LEU A 49 1.76 -20.21 -5.50
N ALA A 50 0.79 -20.07 -6.42
CA ALA A 50 -0.10 -21.16 -6.82
C ALA A 50 0.65 -22.33 -7.47
N SER A 51 1.73 -22.06 -8.21
CA SER A 51 2.57 -23.12 -8.79
C SER A 51 3.44 -23.85 -7.77
N LEU A 52 3.74 -23.22 -6.63
CA LEU A 52 4.51 -23.77 -5.51
C LEU A 52 3.62 -24.54 -4.54
N ASP A 53 2.37 -24.12 -4.37
CA ASP A 53 1.35 -24.84 -3.60
C ASP A 53 0.80 -26.01 -4.41
N GLN A 54 1.64 -27.03 -4.68
CA GLN A 54 1.25 -28.22 -5.43
C GLN A 54 0.55 -29.21 -4.50
N PRO A 55 -0.75 -29.51 -4.69
CA PRO A 55 -1.46 -30.47 -3.87
C PRO A 55 -1.08 -31.92 -4.20
N GLN A 56 -0.47 -32.17 -5.36
CA GLN A 56 -0.20 -33.54 -5.85
C GLN A 56 1.03 -34.20 -5.21
N ALA A 57 1.97 -33.41 -4.68
CA ALA A 57 3.18 -33.91 -4.04
C ALA A 57 3.42 -33.13 -2.73
N PRO A 58 2.67 -33.45 -1.66
CA PRO A 58 2.85 -32.78 -0.38
C PRO A 58 4.27 -32.99 0.13
N ALA A 59 4.84 -31.96 0.75
CA ALA A 59 6.19 -32.04 1.26
C ALA A 59 6.35 -33.20 2.25
N THR A 60 7.31 -34.07 1.99
CA THR A 60 7.56 -35.28 2.82
C THR A 60 8.42 -34.98 4.05
N THR A 61 9.10 -33.83 4.06
CA THR A 61 9.92 -33.38 5.19
C THR A 61 9.11 -32.45 6.09
N GLU A 62 9.38 -32.48 7.40
CA GLU A 62 8.73 -31.59 8.37
C GLU A 62 8.93 -30.12 8.01
N ARG A 63 10.16 -29.74 7.64
CA ARG A 63 10.48 -28.39 7.17
C ARG A 63 9.69 -28.02 5.92
N GLY A 64 9.54 -28.92 4.96
CA GLY A 64 8.79 -28.65 3.74
C GLY A 64 7.30 -28.45 4.01
N ARG A 65 6.70 -29.16 4.99
CA ARG A 65 5.30 -28.94 5.39
C ARG A 65 5.08 -27.57 5.99
N VAL A 66 6.02 -27.09 6.81
CA VAL A 66 5.97 -25.72 7.37
C VAL A 66 6.06 -24.68 6.25
N ILE A 67 6.97 -24.87 5.30
CA ILE A 67 7.12 -23.96 4.15
C ILE A 67 5.85 -23.96 3.29
N GLN A 68 5.27 -25.13 3.00
CA GLN A 68 4.04 -25.23 2.23
C GLN A 68 2.86 -24.54 2.93
N ALA A 69 2.73 -24.70 4.25
CA ALA A 69 1.72 -23.98 5.04
C ALA A 69 1.92 -22.46 4.99
N GLN A 70 3.16 -21.98 5.10
CA GLN A 70 3.47 -20.54 4.98
C GLN A 70 3.18 -19.99 3.58
N ILE A 71 3.46 -20.75 2.52
CA ILE A 71 3.13 -20.35 1.14
C ILE A 71 1.61 -20.25 0.95
N HIS A 72 0.87 -21.21 1.51
CA HIS A 72 -0.58 -21.20 1.48
C HIS A 72 -1.16 -19.99 2.24
N GLU A 73 -0.63 -19.69 3.42
CA GLU A 73 -1.01 -18.50 4.21
C GLU A 73 -0.70 -17.21 3.44
N LEU A 74 0.50 -17.08 2.85
CA LEU A 74 0.87 -15.93 2.02
C LEU A 74 -0.10 -15.71 0.86
N ARG A 75 -0.56 -16.81 0.25
CA ARG A 75 -1.51 -16.76 -0.86
C ARG A 75 -2.87 -16.22 -0.41
N VAL A 76 -3.34 -16.59 0.79
CA VAL A 76 -4.58 -16.05 1.39
C VAL A 76 -4.43 -14.58 1.73
N ASP A 77 -3.32 -14.18 2.36
CA ASP A 77 -3.05 -12.78 2.75
C ASP A 77 -2.99 -11.84 1.55
N LEU A 78 -2.41 -12.30 0.44
CA LEU A 78 -2.34 -11.55 -0.82
C LEU A 78 -3.69 -11.55 -1.59
N GLY A 79 -4.72 -12.24 -1.09
CA GLY A 79 -6.03 -12.34 -1.74
C GLY A 79 -6.03 -13.19 -3.01
N CYS A 80 -5.01 -14.04 -3.17
CA CYS A 80 -4.82 -14.93 -4.31
C CYS A 80 -5.64 -16.22 -4.15
N VAL A 81 -6.96 -16.15 -3.91
CA VAL A 81 -7.79 -17.36 -3.73
C VAL A 81 -8.09 -18.03 -5.06
#